data_AF-A0A323U8M8-F1
#
_entry.id   AF-A0A323U8M8-F1
#
_cell.length_a   1.000
_cell.length_b   1.000
_cell.length_c   1.000
_cell.angle_alpha   90.00
_cell.angle_beta   90.00
_cell.angle_gamma   90.00
#
_symmetry.space_group_name_H-M   'P 1'
#
loop_
_entity.id
_entity.type
_entity.pdbx_description
1 polymer ?
#
loop_
_entity_poly.entity_id
_entity_poly.type
_entity_poly.pdbx_seq_one_letter_code
_entity_poly.pdbx_strand_id
1 'polypeptide(L)'
;MNNVLARIYTTKQRLDAGFRVDEIGALLLEQPAQLVSPTRPWERAAALEGIFSATLYVQSAEDLTPSDIAVTEDLASGQSRQWRILRHANSGPEWRLELASREVRRGP
;
A
#
# COMPACT_ATOMS: atom_id res chain seq x y z
N MET A 1 13.80 5.95 -4.63
CA MET A 1 12.38 5.95 -5.05
C MET A 1 12.32 5.00 -6.22
N ASN A 2 11.36 4.08 -6.22
CA ASN A 2 11.21 3.05 -7.25
C ASN A 2 9.90 3.28 -7.99
N ASN A 3 9.95 3.22 -9.32
CA ASN A 3 8.77 3.26 -10.16
C ASN A 3 8.01 1.95 -10.01
N VAL A 4 6.75 2.03 -9.59
CA VAL A 4 5.86 0.88 -9.43
C VAL A 4 4.54 1.15 -10.13
N LEU A 5 3.83 0.11 -10.52
CA LEU A 5 2.40 0.21 -10.81
C LEU A 5 1.66 0.07 -9.48
N ALA A 6 0.86 1.06 -9.11
CA ALA A 6 0.07 1.04 -7.89
C ALA A 6 -1.41 0.80 -8.20
N ARG A 7 -2.00 -0.16 -7.49
CA ARG A 7 -3.45 -0.40 -7.46
C ARG A 7 -3.96 -0.11 -6.05
N ILE A 8 -4.90 0.83 -5.94
CA ILE A 8 -5.39 1.34 -4.65
C ILE A 8 -6.84 0.93 -4.48
N TYR A 9 -7.17 0.36 -3.34
CA TYR A 9 -8.46 -0.22 -3.05
C TYR A 9 -9.08 0.39 -1.80
N THR A 10 -10.41 0.49 -1.81
CA THR A 10 -11.21 0.58 -0.57
C THR A 10 -11.25 -0.78 0.11
N THR A 11 -11.44 -0.84 1.42
CA THR A 11 -11.91 -2.09 2.05
C THR A 11 -13.41 -2.06 2.26
N LYS A 12 -14.04 -3.23 2.14
CA LYS A 12 -15.38 -3.44 2.68
C LYS A 12 -15.25 -4.33 3.90
N GLN A 13 -15.74 -3.83 5.04
CA GLN A 13 -15.86 -4.67 6.22
C GLN A 13 -16.95 -5.69 5.98
N ARG A 14 -16.57 -6.97 5.99
CA ARG A 14 -17.49 -8.09 5.95
C ARG A 14 -17.44 -8.82 7.27
N LEU A 15 -18.60 -9.32 7.71
CA LEU A 15 -18.66 -10.30 8.79
C LEU A 15 -18.64 -11.68 8.16
N ASP A 16 -17.64 -12.48 8.50
CA ASP A 16 -17.56 -13.90 8.15
C ASP A 16 -17.50 -14.73 9.44
N ALA A 17 -18.40 -15.70 9.57
CA ALA A 17 -18.59 -16.51 10.78
C ALA A 17 -18.64 -15.71 12.12
N GLY A 18 -19.12 -14.46 12.08
CA GLY A 18 -19.18 -13.57 13.25
C GLY A 18 -17.90 -12.79 13.56
N PHE A 19 -16.83 -12.97 12.77
CA PHE A 19 -15.59 -12.21 12.85
C PHE A 19 -15.52 -11.16 11.74
N ARG A 20 -14.93 -10.00 12.03
CA ARG A 20 -14.67 -8.97 11.01
C ARG A 20 -13.50 -9.42 10.13
N VAL A 21 -13.75 -9.51 8.83
CA VAL A 21 -12.74 -9.79 7.81
C VAL A 21 -12.68 -8.59 6.87
N ASP A 22 -11.48 -8.05 6.69
CA ASP A 22 -11.20 -6.98 5.72
C ASP A 22 -11.10 -7.64 4.33
N GLU A 23 -12.10 -7.44 3.48
CA GLU A 23 -12.07 -7.90 2.08
C GLU A 23 -11.57 -6.75 1.18
N ILE A 24 -10.69 -7.05 0.22
CA ILE A 24 -10.28 -6.07 -0.80
C ILE A 24 -11.57 -5.65 -1.53
N GLY A 25 -11.92 -4.38 -1.37
CA GLY A 25 -13.15 -3.80 -1.90
C GLY A 25 -12.98 -3.34 -3.34
N ALA A 26 -13.55 -2.17 -3.64
CA ALA A 26 -13.48 -1.61 -4.99
C ALA A 26 -12.09 -1.02 -5.27
N LEU A 27 -11.56 -1.29 -6.46
CA LEU A 27 -10.43 -0.57 -7.01
C LEU A 27 -10.84 0.89 -7.20
N LEU A 28 -10.12 1.80 -6.55
CA LEU A 28 -10.26 3.23 -6.76
C LEU A 28 -9.41 3.67 -7.93
N LEU A 29 -8.16 3.23 -7.97
CA LEU A 29 -7.17 3.79 -8.87
C LEU A 29 -6.10 2.76 -9.25
N GLU A 30 -5.72 2.75 -10.52
CA GLU A 30 -4.58 2.00 -11.05
C GLU A 30 -3.71 2.90 -11.91
N GLN A 31 -2.48 3.17 -11.48
CA GLN A 31 -1.55 4.02 -12.23
C GLN A 31 -0.09 3.87 -11.81
N PRO A 32 0.87 4.36 -12.61
CA PRO A 32 2.26 4.48 -12.20
C PRO A 32 2.42 5.38 -10.97
N ALA A 33 3.26 4.97 -10.03
CA ALA A 33 3.50 5.65 -8.77
C ALA A 33 4.97 5.54 -8.34
N GLN A 34 5.37 6.35 -7.37
CA GLN A 34 6.71 6.32 -6.78
C GLN A 34 6.65 5.70 -5.38
N LEU A 35 7.30 4.56 -5.20
CA LEU A 35 7.43 3.93 -3.90
C LEU A 35 8.77 4.30 -3.26
N VAL A 36 8.72 4.76 -2.01
CA VAL A 36 9.88 5.04 -1.19
C VAL A 36 9.84 4.13 0.02
N SER A 37 10.62 3.06 -0.02
CA SER A 37 10.86 2.24 1.15
C SER A 37 12.03 2.79 1.98
N PRO A 38 11.99 2.61 3.31
CA PRO A 38 13.08 3.00 4.17
C PRO A 38 14.38 2.28 3.80
N THR A 39 15.46 3.05 3.69
CA THR A 39 16.80 2.56 3.32
C THR A 39 17.73 2.43 4.53
N ARG A 40 17.35 2.98 5.69
CA ARG A 40 18.26 3.07 6.84
C ARG A 40 18.35 1.72 7.58
N PRO A 41 19.52 1.39 8.16
CA PRO A 41 19.74 0.09 8.82
C PRO A 41 18.75 -0.24 9.94
N TRP A 42 18.34 0.76 10.74
CA TRP A 42 17.39 0.55 11.84
C TRP A 42 15.95 0.33 11.33
N GLU A 43 15.58 0.93 10.21
CA GLU A 43 14.28 0.69 9.56
C GLU A 43 14.24 -0.70 8.92
N ARG A 44 15.38 -1.16 8.37
CA ARG A 44 15.56 -2.56 7.94
C ARG A 44 15.50 -3.54 9.12
N ALA A 45 15.96 -3.15 10.31
CA ALA A 45 15.82 -3.97 11.52
C ALA A 45 14.36 -4.05 12.00
N ALA A 46 13.59 -2.96 11.95
CA ALA A 46 12.14 -3.01 12.21
C ALA A 46 11.39 -3.86 11.18
N ALA A 47 11.87 -3.88 9.94
CA ALA A 47 11.38 -4.79 8.92
C ALA A 47 11.71 -6.27 9.20
N LEU A 48 12.82 -6.57 9.87
CA LEU A 48 13.15 -7.92 10.35
C LEU A 48 12.22 -8.38 11.49
N GLU A 49 11.65 -7.45 12.26
CA GLU A 49 10.55 -7.69 13.21
C GLU A 49 9.19 -7.87 12.50
N GLY A 50 9.20 -7.92 11.17
CA GLY A 50 8.03 -8.23 10.33
C GLY A 50 7.16 -7.04 9.98
N ILE A 51 7.59 -5.79 10.23
CA ILE A 51 6.84 -4.57 9.89
C ILE A 51 7.65 -3.73 8.88
N PHE A 52 7.26 -3.78 7.61
CA PHE A 52 7.80 -2.93 6.56
C PHE A 52 6.96 -1.67 6.45
N SER A 53 7.56 -0.50 6.61
CA SER A 53 6.93 0.77 6.23
C SER A 53 7.37 1.21 4.83
N ALA A 54 6.58 2.04 4.18
CA ALA A 54 6.97 2.74 2.95
C ALA A 54 6.10 3.98 2.76
N THR A 55 6.49 4.85 1.84
CA THR A 55 5.68 5.99 1.40
C THR A 55 5.43 5.86 -0.09
N LEU A 56 4.16 5.91 -0.50
CA LEU A 56 3.75 5.87 -1.90
C LEU A 56 3.29 7.26 -2.33
N TYR A 57 3.86 7.76 -3.42
CA TYR A 57 3.48 9.02 -4.05
C TYR A 57 2.72 8.74 -5.33
N VAL A 58 1.53 9.33 -5.44
CA VAL A 58 0.54 9.03 -6.47
C VAL A 58 -0.01 10.34 -7.00
N GLN A 59 -0.02 10.53 -8.32
CA GLN A 59 -0.57 11.75 -8.91
C GLN A 59 -2.02 11.52 -9.33
N SER A 60 -2.99 12.03 -8.57
CA SER A 60 -4.40 11.79 -8.86
C SER A 60 -5.27 12.99 -8.50
N ALA A 61 -6.26 13.24 -9.35
CA ALA A 61 -7.36 14.15 -9.05
C ALA A 61 -8.49 13.48 -8.24
N GLU A 62 -8.47 12.15 -8.13
CA GLU A 62 -9.46 11.39 -7.37
C GLU A 62 -9.24 11.50 -5.87
N ASP A 63 -10.32 11.37 -5.10
CA ASP A 63 -10.24 11.32 -3.64
C ASP A 63 -9.79 9.93 -3.17
N LEU A 64 -8.57 9.85 -2.62
CA LEU A 64 -8.01 8.61 -2.08
C LEU A 64 -8.17 8.49 -0.56
N THR A 65 -8.85 9.45 0.09
CA THR A 65 -9.18 9.35 1.52
C THR A 65 -9.86 8.02 1.92
N PRO A 66 -10.76 7.42 1.13
CA PRO A 66 -11.40 6.15 1.51
C PRO A 66 -10.53 4.90 1.28
N SER A 67 -9.28 5.06 0.84
CA SER A 67 -8.40 3.92 0.54
C SER A 67 -7.76 3.31 1.78
N ASP A 68 -7.72 1.99 1.84
CA ASP A 68 -7.17 1.24 2.98
C ASP A 68 -6.05 0.27 2.58
N ILE A 69 -6.03 -0.15 1.31
CA ILE A 69 -5.09 -1.13 0.78
C ILE A 69 -4.44 -0.57 -0.49
N ALA A 70 -3.12 -0.73 -0.59
CA ALA A 70 -2.37 -0.50 -1.81
C ALA A 70 -1.64 -1.79 -2.21
N VAL A 71 -1.69 -2.13 -3.49
CA VAL A 71 -0.85 -3.18 -4.09
C VAL A 71 0.11 -2.50 -5.03
N THR A 72 1.41 -2.69 -4.80
CA THR A 72 2.47 -2.16 -5.65
C THR A 72 3.11 -3.30 -6.42
N GLU A 73 3.27 -3.14 -7.72
CA GLU A 73 3.96 -4.06 -8.60
C GLU A 73 5.23 -3.40 -9.16
N ASP A 74 6.37 -4.03 -8.94
CA ASP A 74 7.63 -3.61 -9.52
C ASP A 74 7.64 -3.96 -11.01
N LEU A 75 7.74 -2.94 -11.86
CA LEU A 75 7.72 -3.10 -13.32
C LEU A 75 8.93 -3.87 -13.86
N ALA A 76 10.05 -3.89 -13.14
CA ALA A 76 11.26 -4.59 -13.57
C ALA A 76 11.25 -6.08 -13.18
N SER A 77 10.69 -6.42 -12.01
CA SER A 77 10.71 -7.78 -11.47
C SER A 77 9.36 -8.51 -11.54
N GLY A 78 8.28 -7.80 -11.83
CA GLY A 78 6.90 -8.32 -11.78
C GLY A 78 6.43 -8.70 -10.38
N GLN A 79 7.22 -8.40 -9.33
CA GLN A 79 6.85 -8.74 -7.97
C GLN A 79 5.81 -7.76 -7.44
N SER A 80 4.68 -8.31 -7.00
CA SER A 80 3.64 -7.54 -6.32
C SER A 80 3.78 -7.64 -4.81
N ARG A 81 3.41 -6.56 -4.13
CA ARG A 81 3.36 -6.48 -2.67
C ARG A 81 2.11 -5.74 -2.23
N GLN A 82 1.41 -6.31 -1.26
CA GLN A 82 0.26 -5.70 -0.62
C GLN A 82 0.69 -4.92 0.63
N TRP A 83 0.08 -3.76 0.78
CA TRP A 83 0.30 -2.81 1.86
C TRP A 83 -1.03 -2.37 2.44
N ARG A 84 -1.04 -2.11 3.75
CA ARG A 84 -2.09 -1.36 4.43
C ARG A 84 -1.73 0.12 4.42
N ILE A 85 -2.69 0.96 4.09
CA ILE A 85 -2.53 2.42 4.14
C ILE A 85 -2.84 2.87 5.57
N LEU A 86 -1.91 3.61 6.16
CA LEU A 86 -2.00 4.10 7.54
C LEU A 86 -2.42 5.57 7.61
N ARG A 87 -1.94 6.37 6.66
CA ARG A 87 -2.21 7.81 6.59
C ARG A 87 -2.23 8.30 5.15
N HIS A 88 -3.01 9.35 4.94
CA HIS A 88 -3.14 10.04 3.67
C HIS A 88 -2.74 11.50 3.86
N ALA A 89 -1.96 12.04 2.94
CA ALA A 89 -1.73 13.46 2.79
C ALA A 89 -1.92 13.84 1.33
N ASN A 90 -2.61 14.95 1.08
CA ASN A 90 -2.86 15.47 -0.26
C ASN A 90 -2.26 16.88 -0.36
N SER A 91 -1.51 17.12 -1.44
CA SER A 91 -0.93 18.42 -1.77
C SER A 91 -1.33 18.89 -3.18
N GLY A 92 -2.62 18.84 -3.50
CA GLY A 92 -3.19 19.23 -4.78
C GLY A 92 -3.27 18.04 -5.75
N PRO A 93 -2.36 17.93 -6.73
CA PRO A 93 -2.33 16.80 -7.66
C PRO A 93 -1.62 15.56 -7.10
N GLU A 94 -0.93 15.67 -5.96
CA GLU A 94 -0.13 14.58 -5.39
C GLU A 94 -0.73 14.09 -4.07
N TRP A 95 -0.88 12.78 -4.00
CA TRP A 95 -1.19 12.04 -2.78
C TRP A 95 0.06 11.35 -2.26
N ARG A 96 0.30 11.50 -0.96
CA ARG A 96 1.31 10.80 -0.19
C ARG A 96 0.62 9.84 0.77
N LEU A 97 0.80 8.55 0.53
CA LEU A 97 0.22 7.47 1.33
C LEU A 97 1.31 6.81 2.17
N GLU A 98 1.15 6.84 3.49
CA GLU A 98 2.03 6.11 4.40
C GLU A 98 1.55 4.67 4.48
N LEU A 99 2.44 3.74 4.16
CA LEU A 99 2.16 2.32 3.99
C LEU A 99 2.82 1.51 5.10
N ALA A 100 2.14 0.45 5.51
CA ALA A 100 2.73 -0.62 6.30
C ALA A 100 2.32 -1.98 5.74
N SER A 101 3.29 -2.87 5.61
CA SER A 101 3.07 -4.28 5.31
C SER A 101 3.64 -5.07 6.47
N ARG A 102 2.77 -5.80 7.16
CA ARG A 102 3.25 -6.92 7.97
C ARG A 102 3.63 -8.00 6.97
N GLU A 103 4.76 -8.68 7.14
CA GLU A 103 5.18 -9.75 6.22
C GLU A 103 4.05 -10.79 6.07
N VAL A 104 3.18 -10.59 5.07
CA VAL A 104 2.12 -11.55 4.75
C VAL A 104 2.85 -12.63 3.99
N ARG A 105 2.92 -13.81 4.61
CA ARG A 105 3.45 -15.06 4.06
C ARG A 105 3.40 -15.06 2.54
N ARG A 106 4.56 -15.30 1.91
CA ARG A 106 4.58 -15.79 0.52
C ARG A 106 3.60 -16.96 0.46
N GLY A 107 2.52 -16.80 -0.30
CA GLY A 107 1.67 -17.93 -0.66
C GLY A 107 2.52 -19.03 -1.33
N PRO A 108 2.06 -20.28 -1.30
CA PRO A 108 2.81 -21.45 -1.78
C PRO A 108 3.32 -21.30 -3.22
#